data_AF-A0A2T1C802-F1
#
_entry.id   AF-A0A2T1C802-F1
#
_cell.length_a   1.000
_cell.length_b   1.000
_cell.length_c   1.000
_cell.angle_alpha   90.00
_cell.angle_beta   90.00
_cell.angle_gamma   90.00
#
_symmetry.space_group_name_H-M   'P 1'
#
loop_
_entity.id
_entity.type
_entity.pdbx_description
1 polymer ?
#
loop_
_entity_poly.entity_id
_entity_poly.type
_entity_poly.pdbx_seq_one_letter_code
_entity_poly.pdbx_strand_id
1 'polypeptide(L)'
;MVNRWLSKVTIAAVLSLPLLGLTAASVFAKMVKISVINNSGKTMTVLQSGSSDDDWGENLLDGPLADRGTVPFEFDSAEYEGDISGGCVFDVRAQYSDGTYTDLRGINFCKESSINFN
;
A
#
# COMPACT_ATOMS: atom_id res chain seq x y z
N MET A 1 -54.67 41.14 50.15
CA MET A 1 -55.56 40.15 49.49
C MET A 1 -54.86 39.67 48.23
N VAL A 2 -54.45 38.40 48.21
CA VAL A 2 -53.69 37.75 47.11
C VAL A 2 -54.60 37.55 45.90
N ASN A 3 -54.11 37.81 44.68
CA ASN A 3 -54.43 36.94 43.56
C ASN A 3 -53.42 37.01 42.38
N ARG A 4 -52.64 35.92 42.27
CA ARG A 4 -52.29 35.13 41.06
C ARG A 4 -52.17 35.86 39.71
N TRP A 5 -50.98 35.80 39.09
CA TRP A 5 -50.77 34.91 37.94
C TRP A 5 -49.28 34.70 37.63
N LEU A 6 -48.83 33.44 37.75
CA LEU A 6 -47.50 32.98 37.38
C LEU A 6 -47.49 32.63 35.89
N SER A 7 -46.88 33.47 35.06
CA SER A 7 -46.53 33.08 33.69
C SER A 7 -45.15 32.43 33.71
N LYS A 8 -45.15 31.10 33.77
CA LYS A 8 -43.97 30.26 33.60
C LYS A 8 -43.52 30.35 32.13
N VAL A 9 -42.48 31.14 31.84
CA VAL A 9 -41.80 31.06 30.55
C VAL A 9 -40.67 30.05 30.71
N THR A 10 -40.96 28.80 30.37
CA THR A 10 -39.94 27.77 30.18
C THR A 10 -39.37 27.98 28.78
N ILE A 11 -38.19 28.59 28.70
CA ILE A 11 -37.41 28.62 27.47
C ILE A 11 -36.81 27.23 27.31
N ALA A 12 -37.53 26.34 26.60
CA ALA A 12 -36.95 25.12 26.10
C ALA A 12 -35.95 25.51 25.00
N ALA A 13 -34.67 25.60 25.36
CA ALA A 13 -33.59 25.73 24.39
C ALA A 13 -33.50 24.40 23.62
N VAL A 14 -34.18 24.33 22.47
CA VAL A 14 -34.01 23.23 21.52
C VAL A 14 -32.63 23.43 20.88
N LEU A 15 -31.60 22.80 21.44
CA LEU A 15 -30.31 22.62 20.77
C LEU A 15 -30.53 21.68 19.58
N SER A 16 -30.91 22.25 18.43
CA SER A 16 -30.82 21.57 17.15
C SER A 16 -29.34 21.43 16.81
N LEU A 17 -28.69 20.36 17.31
CA LEU A 17 -27.39 19.95 16.81
C LEU A 17 -27.61 19.40 15.38
N PRO A 18 -27.08 20.04 14.32
CA PRO A 18 -26.99 19.36 13.04
C PRO A 18 -26.06 18.17 13.25
N LEU A 19 -26.61 16.95 13.16
CA LEU A 19 -25.81 15.74 12.99
C LEU A 19 -25.09 15.88 11.66
N LEU A 20 -23.89 16.46 11.67
CA LEU A 20 -22.95 16.32 10.57
C LEU A 20 -22.59 14.83 10.54
N GLY A 21 -23.22 14.08 9.62
CA GLY A 21 -22.89 12.69 9.39
C GLY A 21 -21.42 12.60 8.99
N LEU A 22 -20.58 12.10 9.88
CA LEU A 22 -19.23 11.68 9.52
C LEU A 22 -19.39 10.50 8.56
N THR A 23 -19.37 10.76 7.26
CA THR A 23 -19.08 9.72 6.28
C THR A 23 -17.60 9.42 6.42
N ALA A 24 -17.25 8.47 7.29
CA ALA A 24 -15.93 7.88 7.28
C ALA A 24 -15.76 7.22 5.91
N ALA A 25 -15.00 7.85 5.01
CA ALA A 25 -14.54 7.18 3.81
C ALA A 25 -13.63 6.05 4.30
N SER A 26 -14.09 4.81 4.19
CA SER A 26 -13.22 3.67 4.36
C SER A 26 -12.17 3.75 3.25
N VAL A 27 -10.95 4.12 3.60
CA VAL A 27 -9.78 3.84 2.76
C VAL A 27 -9.66 2.32 2.80
N PHE A 28 -10.28 1.64 1.84
CA PHE A 28 -10.00 0.23 1.63
C PHE A 28 -8.57 0.16 1.11
N ALA A 29 -7.64 -0.26 1.98
CA ALA A 29 -6.26 -0.56 1.58
C ALA A 29 -6.32 -1.49 0.37
N LYS A 30 -5.73 -1.07 -0.75
CA LYS A 30 -5.73 -1.85 -1.98
C LYS A 30 -4.48 -2.71 -1.98
N MET A 31 -4.49 -3.67 -1.07
CA MET A 31 -3.39 -4.61 -0.86
C MET A 31 -3.23 -5.50 -2.09
N VAL A 32 -2.04 -5.45 -2.68
CA VAL A 32 -1.63 -6.29 -3.79
C VAL A 32 -0.66 -7.33 -3.25
N LYS A 33 -0.86 -8.59 -3.64
CA LYS A 33 0.02 -9.69 -3.28
C LYS A 33 0.66 -10.30 -4.53
N ILE A 34 1.99 -10.36 -4.55
CA ILE A 34 2.76 -11.01 -5.61
C ILE A 34 3.71 -12.06 -5.02
N SER A 35 4.08 -13.06 -5.79
CA SER A 35 5.17 -13.98 -5.43
C SER A 35 6.42 -13.66 -6.22
N VAL A 36 7.56 -13.51 -5.56
CA VAL A 36 8.87 -13.39 -6.20
C VAL A 36 9.53 -14.75 -6.20
N ILE A 37 9.90 -15.20 -7.38
CA ILE A 37 10.53 -16.49 -7.60
C ILE A 37 11.94 -16.26 -8.11
N ASN A 38 12.92 -16.86 -7.43
CA ASN A 38 14.30 -16.87 -7.87
C ASN A 38 14.60 -18.19 -8.58
N ASN A 39 14.73 -18.17 -9.91
CA ASN A 39 15.20 -19.27 -10.74
C ASN A 39 16.52 -18.92 -11.45
N SER A 40 17.28 -17.97 -10.93
CA SER A 40 18.50 -17.44 -11.56
C SER A 40 19.71 -18.38 -11.51
N GLY A 41 19.61 -19.51 -10.80
CA GLY A 41 20.74 -20.36 -10.48
C GLY A 41 21.68 -19.79 -9.41
N LYS A 42 21.32 -18.65 -8.79
CA LYS A 42 22.14 -17.93 -7.80
C LYS A 42 21.32 -17.57 -6.57
N THR A 43 21.98 -17.31 -5.45
CA THR A 43 21.29 -16.76 -4.26
C THR A 43 21.05 -15.27 -4.48
N MET A 44 19.79 -14.85 -4.42
CA MET A 44 19.39 -13.45 -4.42
C MET A 44 19.60 -12.87 -3.02
N THR A 45 20.34 -11.77 -2.93
CA THR A 45 20.73 -11.14 -1.65
C THR A 45 20.01 -9.83 -1.42
N VAL A 46 19.57 -9.15 -2.48
CA VAL A 46 18.79 -7.92 -2.42
C VAL A 46 17.70 -7.98 -3.47
N LEU A 47 16.48 -7.58 -3.10
CA LEU A 47 15.38 -7.30 -4.02
C LEU A 47 14.90 -5.88 -3.75
N GLN A 48 14.73 -5.10 -4.81
CA GLN A 48 14.37 -3.69 -4.73
C GLN A 48 13.33 -3.36 -5.79
N SER A 49 12.44 -2.41 -5.51
CA SER A 49 11.44 -1.93 -6.46
C SER A 49 11.35 -0.40 -6.46
N GLY A 50 11.33 0.19 -7.65
CA GLY A 50 11.25 1.63 -7.84
C GLY A 50 10.29 2.00 -8.96
N SER A 51 9.84 3.26 -8.97
CA SER A 51 9.09 3.83 -10.10
C SER A 51 10.00 4.45 -11.17
N SER A 52 11.32 4.47 -10.94
CA SER A 52 12.33 4.97 -11.90
C SER A 52 13.71 4.32 -11.68
N ASP A 53 14.57 4.38 -12.71
CA ASP A 53 15.93 3.79 -12.73
C ASP A 53 16.92 4.37 -11.72
N ASP A 54 16.67 5.59 -11.24
CA ASP A 54 17.60 6.35 -10.41
C ASP A 54 17.36 6.14 -8.91
N ASP A 55 16.24 5.53 -8.52
CA ASP A 55 15.89 5.20 -7.14
C ASP A 55 15.17 3.85 -7.07
N TRP A 56 15.87 2.86 -6.52
CA TRP A 56 15.40 1.48 -6.41
C TRP A 56 14.73 1.18 -5.06
N GLY A 57 14.69 2.14 -4.13
CA GLY A 57 14.11 1.95 -2.81
C GLY A 57 14.90 0.99 -1.91
N GLU A 58 14.24 0.55 -0.83
CA GLU A 58 14.84 -0.31 0.19
C GLU A 58 14.87 -1.79 -0.23
N ASN A 59 15.73 -2.58 0.43
CA ASN A 59 15.72 -4.03 0.24
C ASN A 59 14.44 -4.63 0.82
N LEU A 60 13.69 -5.30 -0.04
CA LEU A 60 12.43 -5.96 0.30
C LEU A 60 12.67 -7.33 0.98
N LEU A 61 13.83 -7.95 0.82
CA LEU A 61 14.10 -9.27 1.40
C LEU A 61 14.43 -9.19 2.90
N ASP A 62 13.72 -9.97 3.72
CA ASP A 62 14.08 -10.22 5.13
C ASP A 62 15.39 -11.01 5.28
N GLY A 63 15.78 -11.75 4.24
CA GLY A 63 17.02 -12.52 4.18
C GLY A 63 17.29 -13.08 2.78
N PRO A 64 18.48 -13.67 2.55
CA PRO A 64 18.84 -14.17 1.23
C PRO A 64 17.86 -15.23 0.72
N LEU A 65 17.47 -15.11 -0.53
CA LEU A 65 16.58 -16.05 -1.21
C LEU A 65 17.40 -16.98 -2.11
N ALA A 66 17.50 -18.25 -1.72
CA ALA A 66 18.22 -19.26 -2.50
C ALA A 66 17.61 -19.45 -3.91
N ASP A 67 18.38 -20.07 -4.81
CA ASP A 67 17.84 -20.54 -6.09
C ASP A 67 16.64 -21.49 -5.87
N ARG A 68 15.67 -21.43 -6.77
CA ARG A 68 14.34 -22.03 -6.69
C ARG A 68 13.49 -21.56 -5.51
N GLY A 69 13.96 -20.56 -4.75
CA GLY A 69 13.22 -19.96 -3.64
C GLY A 69 12.02 -19.16 -4.13
N THR A 70 11.00 -19.06 -3.28
CA THR A 70 9.83 -18.20 -3.50
C THR A 70 9.47 -17.49 -2.21
N VAL A 71 9.20 -16.19 -2.30
CA VAL A 71 8.69 -15.38 -1.18
C VAL A 71 7.49 -14.54 -1.63
N PRO A 72 6.46 -14.41 -0.80
CA PRO A 72 5.36 -13.49 -1.06
C PRO A 72 5.76 -12.06 -0.69
N PHE A 73 5.25 -11.09 -1.45
CA PHE A 73 5.30 -9.68 -1.15
C PHE A 73 3.90 -9.10 -1.17
N GLU A 74 3.63 -8.23 -0.20
CA GLU A 74 2.37 -7.51 -0.08
C GLU A 74 2.67 -6.02 0.04
N PHE A 75 1.98 -5.20 -0.74
CA PHE A 75 2.10 -3.75 -0.68
C PHE A 75 0.72 -3.09 -0.86
N ASP A 76 0.53 -1.92 -0.26
CA ASP A 76 -0.69 -1.14 -0.47
C ASP A 76 -0.52 -0.27 -1.72
N SER A 77 -1.21 -0.63 -2.81
CA SER A 77 -1.16 0.17 -4.04
C SER A 77 -1.77 1.56 -3.86
N ALA A 78 -2.56 1.80 -2.81
CA ALA A 78 -3.09 3.11 -2.49
C ALA A 78 -1.99 4.12 -2.08
N GLU A 79 -0.86 3.64 -1.53
CA GLU A 79 0.28 4.51 -1.17
C GLU A 79 0.92 5.18 -2.40
N TYR A 80 0.69 4.61 -3.57
CA TYR A 80 1.23 5.06 -4.85
C TYR A 80 0.15 5.69 -5.76
N GLU A 81 -1.05 5.95 -5.21
CA GLU A 81 -2.12 6.65 -5.93
C GLU A 81 -1.70 8.08 -6.29
N GLY A 82 -1.66 8.38 -7.59
CA GLY A 82 -1.19 9.67 -8.13
C GLY A 82 0.01 9.53 -9.07
N ASP A 83 0.68 8.37 -9.07
CA ASP A 83 1.64 8.01 -10.11
C ASP A 83 0.93 7.77 -11.45
N ILE A 84 1.57 8.13 -12.56
CA ILE A 84 1.06 7.96 -13.94
C ILE A 84 0.71 6.48 -14.23
N SER A 85 1.37 5.54 -13.53
CA SER A 85 1.13 4.11 -13.58
C SER A 85 -0.11 3.63 -12.82
N GLY A 86 -0.78 4.50 -12.06
CA GLY A 86 -1.86 4.14 -11.15
C GLY A 86 -1.38 3.31 -9.94
N GLY A 87 -0.10 3.45 -9.56
CA GLY A 87 0.47 2.79 -8.38
C GLY A 87 0.67 1.28 -8.50
N CYS A 88 0.75 0.77 -9.73
CA CYS A 88 0.75 -0.67 -10.01
C CYS A 88 1.92 -1.12 -10.90
N VAL A 89 2.59 -0.21 -11.59
CA VAL A 89 3.66 -0.56 -12.53
C VAL A 89 4.99 -0.14 -11.93
N PHE A 90 5.88 -1.12 -11.74
CA PHE A 90 7.15 -0.93 -11.08
C PHE A 90 8.28 -1.59 -11.86
N ASP A 91 9.46 -1.02 -11.69
CA ASP A 91 10.70 -1.68 -12.03
C ASP A 91 11.23 -2.41 -10.81
N VAL A 92 11.85 -3.56 -11.03
CA VAL A 92 12.31 -4.46 -9.97
C VAL A 92 13.74 -4.88 -10.28
N ARG A 93 14.63 -4.74 -9.30
CA ARG A 93 16.04 -5.16 -9.40
C ARG A 93 16.33 -6.24 -8.38
N ALA A 94 16.93 -7.33 -8.84
CA ALA A 94 17.51 -8.37 -8.01
C ALA A 94 19.03 -8.29 -8.08
N GLN A 95 19.70 -8.28 -6.93
CA GLN A 95 21.16 -8.46 -6.84
C GLN A 95 21.45 -9.85 -6.25
N TYR A 96 22.50 -10.49 -6.77
CA TYR A 96 22.85 -11.86 -6.40
C TYR A 96 24.16 -11.93 -5.61
N SER A 97 24.41 -13.09 -5.02
CA SER A 97 25.58 -13.38 -4.19
C SER A 97 26.92 -13.24 -4.92
N ASP A 98 26.93 -13.25 -6.25
CA ASP A 98 28.12 -13.05 -7.08
C ASP A 98 28.34 -11.58 -7.50
N GLY A 99 27.51 -10.65 -7.02
CA GLY A 99 27.56 -9.24 -7.34
C GLY A 99 26.90 -8.86 -8.67
N THR A 100 26.36 -9.82 -9.42
CA THR A 100 25.56 -9.53 -10.61
C THR A 100 24.15 -9.09 -10.25
N TYR A 101 23.43 -8.50 -11.20
CA TYR A 101 22.05 -8.08 -11.03
C TYR A 101 21.20 -8.36 -12.27
N THR A 102 19.89 -8.47 -12.06
CA THR A 102 18.87 -8.54 -13.11
C THR A 102 17.81 -7.50 -12.83
N ASP A 103 17.44 -6.75 -13.87
CA ASP A 103 16.34 -5.79 -13.81
C ASP A 103 15.15 -6.32 -14.62
N LEU A 104 13.97 -6.25 -14.01
CA LEU A 104 12.68 -6.45 -14.67
C LEU A 104 11.98 -5.09 -14.73
N ARG A 105 11.52 -4.68 -15.92
CA ARG A 105 11.01 -3.32 -16.16
C ARG A 105 9.53 -3.31 -16.50
N GLY A 106 8.81 -2.30 -16.04
CA GLY A 106 7.42 -2.04 -16.38
C GLY A 106 6.47 -3.14 -15.92
N ILE A 107 6.74 -3.78 -14.79
CA ILE A 107 5.97 -4.92 -14.31
C ILE A 107 4.70 -4.43 -13.62
N ASN A 108 3.54 -4.90 -14.07
CA ASN A 108 2.25 -4.53 -13.48
C ASN A 108 1.85 -5.49 -12.35
N PHE A 109 2.23 -5.18 -11.12
CA PHE A 109 1.94 -6.01 -9.94
C PHE A 109 0.44 -6.20 -9.67
N CYS A 110 -0.41 -5.29 -10.14
CA CYS A 110 -1.87 -5.44 -10.00
C CYS A 110 -2.47 -6.46 -10.99
N LYS A 111 -1.69 -6.93 -11.98
CA LYS A 111 -2.11 -7.95 -12.96
C LYS A 111 -1.34 -9.25 -12.83
N GLU A 112 -0.12 -9.19 -12.30
CA GLU A 112 0.74 -10.36 -12.12
C GLU A 112 0.52 -10.99 -10.75
N SER A 113 0.38 -12.32 -10.71
CA SER A 113 0.40 -13.08 -9.46
C SER A 113 1.81 -13.40 -8.98
N SER A 114 2.79 -13.34 -9.89
CA SER A 114 4.17 -13.68 -9.61
C SER A 114 5.15 -13.06 -10.60
N ILE A 115 6.36 -12.79 -10.15
CA ILE A 115 7.50 -12.39 -10.99
C ILE A 115 8.61 -13.42 -10.84
N ASN A 116 9.29 -13.71 -11.95
CA ASN A 116 10.31 -14.75 -12.01
C ASN A 116 11.63 -14.19 -12.54
N PHE A 117 12.69 -14.32 -11.75
CA PHE A 117 14.07 -14.01 -12.13
C PHE A 117 14.75 -15.30 -12.61
N ASN A 118 15.21 -15.33 -13.86
CA ASN A 118 15.87 -16.50 -14.47
C ASN A 118 17.32 -16.20 -14.84
#